data_AF-A0A1S8MDR8-F1
#
_entry.id   AF-A0A1S8MDR8-F1
#
_cell.length_a   1.000
_cell.length_b   1.000
_cell.length_c   1.000
_cell.angle_alpha   90.00
_cell.angle_beta   90.00
_cell.angle_gamma   90.00
#
_symmetry.space_group_name_H-M   'P 1'
#
loop_
_entity.id
_entity.type
_entity.pdbx_description
1 polymer ?
#
loop_
_entity_poly.entity_id
_entity_poly.type
_entity_poly.pdbx_seq_one_letter_code
_entity_poly.pdbx_strand_id
1 'polypeptide(L)' 'MLQGSENVKKDVLKVIVKEGRGQDFEKYCKEKGIFCRRYSLEMLKTRYRAECKLEQLKGAEIFIKSVEDMPKATLD' A
#
# COMPACT_ATOMS: atom_id res chain seq x y z
N MET A 1 -23.52 7.22 20.23
CA MET A 1 -22.61 8.13 19.52
C MET A 1 -22.20 7.45 18.23
N LEU A 2 -22.82 7.81 17.11
CA LEU A 2 -22.44 7.28 15.80
C LEU A 2 -21.11 7.93 15.43
N GLN A 3 -20.02 7.21 15.72
CA GLN A 3 -18.69 7.59 15.30
C GLN A 3 -18.74 7.65 13.78
N GLY A 4 -18.76 8.88 13.24
CA GLY A 4 -18.73 9.14 11.83
C GLY A 4 -17.49 8.45 11.29
N SER A 5 -17.69 7.33 10.61
CA SER A 5 -16.68 6.78 9.73
C SER A 5 -16.60 7.78 8.60
N GLU A 6 -15.74 8.79 8.76
CA GLU A 6 -15.30 9.61 7.65
C GLU A 6 -14.88 8.63 6.57
N ASN A 7 -15.73 8.50 5.56
CA ASN A 7 -15.51 7.70 4.38
C ASN A 7 -14.47 8.45 3.55
N VAL A 8 -13.26 8.55 4.09
CA VAL A 8 -12.10 9.07 3.39
C VAL A 8 -11.97 8.15 2.19
N LYS A 9 -12.30 8.65 1.00
CA LYS A 9 -12.07 7.94 -0.25
C LYS A 9 -10.59 7.54 -0.27
N LYS A 10 -10.32 6.27 0.02
CA LYS A 10 -9.00 5.65 -0.08
C LYS A 10 -8.91 5.02 -1.46
N ASP A 11 -7.81 5.29 -2.14
CA ASP A 11 -7.48 4.63 -3.38
C ASP A 11 -6.92 3.24 -3.07
N VAL A 12 -7.14 2.30 -3.98
CA VAL A 12 -6.53 0.98 -3.89
C VAL A 12 -5.32 1.00 -4.81
N LEU A 13 -4.14 1.04 -4.21
CA LEU A 13 -2.88 1.19 -4.94
C LEU A 13 -2.14 -0.14 -4.94
N LYS A 14 -1.63 -0.52 -6.10
CA LYS A 14 -0.66 -1.59 -6.26
C LYS A 14 0.73 -0.99 -6.07
N VAL A 15 1.40 -1.40 -4.99
CA VAL A 15 2.74 -0.94 -4.65
C VAL A 15 3.73 -2.06 -4.91
N ILE A 16 4.66 -1.83 -5.82
CA ILE A 16 5.81 -2.70 -6.06
C ILE A 16 6.96 -2.15 -5.23
N VAL A 17 7.46 -2.95 -4.29
CA VAL A 17 8.56 -2.56 -3.40
C VAL A 17 9.88 -3.09 -3.96
N LYS A 18 10.97 -2.36 -3.71
CA LYS A 18 12.34 -2.79 -4.05
C LYS A 18 12.67 -4.09 -3.32
N GLU A 19 13.54 -4.89 -3.93
CA GLU A 19 14.02 -6.14 -3.33
C GLU A 19 14.66 -5.88 -1.96
N GLY A 20 14.41 -6.75 -0.99
CA GLY A 20 14.89 -6.61 0.39
C GLY A 20 14.21 -5.53 1.24
N ARG A 21 13.37 -4.66 0.65
CA ARG A 21 12.71 -3.53 1.34
C ARG A 21 11.27 -3.78 1.78
N GLY A 22 10.76 -5.01 1.63
CA GLY A 22 9.37 -5.35 1.98
C GLY A 22 9.03 -5.07 3.45
N GLN A 23 9.90 -5.48 4.37
CA GLN A 23 9.69 -5.27 5.81
C GLN A 23 9.71 -3.78 6.19
N ASP A 24 10.62 -2.99 5.59
CA ASP A 24 10.68 -1.54 5.80
C ASP A 24 9.37 -0.87 5.36
N PHE A 25 8.82 -1.30 4.21
CA PHE A 25 7.56 -0.79 3.69
C PHE A 25 6.37 -1.18 4.57
N GLU A 26 6.30 -2.42 5.06
CA GLU A 26 5.25 -2.86 6.00
C GLU A 26 5.29 -2.07 7.30
N LYS A 27 6.49 -1.82 7.83
CA LYS A 27 6.68 -0.98 9.00
C LYS A 27 6.20 0.45 8.74
N TYR A 28 6.59 1.04 7.60
CA TYR A 28 6.14 2.37 7.20
C TYR A 28 4.60 2.45 7.14
N CYS A 29 3.95 1.48 6.51
CA CYS A 29 2.50 1.44 6.41
C CYS A 29 1.85 1.36 7.80
N LYS A 30 2.37 0.52 8.69
CA LYS A 30 1.90 0.43 10.07
C LYS A 30 2.05 1.75 10.83
N GLU A 31 3.20 2.43 10.71
CA GLU A 31 3.45 3.73 11.35
C GLU A 31 2.55 4.84 10.81
N LYS A 32 2.18 4.79 9.53
CA LYS A 32 1.28 5.76 8.89
C LYS A 32 -0.21 5.40 8.97
N GLY A 33 -0.56 4.28 9.59
CA GLY A 33 -1.95 3.78 9.61
C GLY A 33 -2.49 3.43 8.22
N ILE A 34 -1.60 3.09 7.28
CA ILE A 34 -1.93 2.64 5.94
C ILE A 34 -2.24 1.15 6.00
N PHE A 35 -3.40 0.76 5.49
CA PHE A 35 -3.70 -0.66 5.33
C PHE A 35 -2.95 -1.18 4.10
N CYS A 36 -1.94 -2.02 4.31
CA CYS A 36 -1.23 -2.71 3.24
C CYS A 36 -1.33 -4.23 3.40
N ARG A 37 -1.53 -4.95 2.30
CA ARG A 37 -1.55 -6.41 2.28
C ARG A 37 -0.62 -6.92 1.18
N ARG A 38 0.34 -7.76 1.55
CA ARG A 38 1.19 -8.46 0.59
C ARG A 38 0.34 -9.47 -0.20
N TYR A 39 0.43 -9.46 -1.52
CA TYR A 39 -0.29 -10.41 -2.38
C TYR A 39 0.59 -11.10 -3.44
N SER A 40 1.88 -10.76 -3.52
CA SER A 40 2.87 -11.57 -4.25
C SER A 40 4.05 -11.97 -3.36
N LEU A 41 4.38 -13.26 -3.43
CA LEU A 41 5.52 -13.90 -2.77
C LEU A 41 6.64 -14.24 -3.77
N GLU A 42 6.64 -13.64 -4.97
CA GLU A 42 7.78 -13.74 -5.86
C GLU A 42 9.03 -13.18 -5.14
N MET A 43 10.05 -14.03 -4.92
CA MET A 43 11.26 -13.71 -4.14
C MET A 43 11.93 -12.38 -4.56
N LEU A 44 11.74 -11.98 -5.82
CA LEU A 44 12.39 -10.81 -6.43
C LEU A 44 11.46 -9.58 -6.52
N LYS A 45 10.15 -9.73 -6.33
CA LYS A 45 9.16 -8.65 -6.53
C LYS A 45 8.08 -8.71 -5.46
N THR A 46 8.29 -7.99 -4.37
CA THR A 46 7.28 -7.87 -3.33
C THR A 46 6.22 -6.87 -3.75
N ARG A 47 4.98 -7.36 -3.95
CA ARG A 47 3.82 -6.54 -4.30
C ARG A 47 2.88 -6.44 -3.12
N TYR A 48 2.45 -5.21 -2.83
CA TYR A 48 1.48 -4.89 -1.80
C TYR A 48 0.27 -4.20 -2.41
N ARG A 49 -0.89 -4.50 -1.86
CA ARG A 49 -2.11 -3.72 -2.05
C ARG A 49 -2.15 -2.74 -0.90
N ALA A 50 -2.11 -1.45 -1.17
CA ALA A 50 -2.20 -0.40 -0.16
C ALA A 50 -3.51 0.37 -0.33
N GLU A 51 -4.32 0.44 0.72
CA GLU A 51 -5.55 1.23 0.76
C GLU A 51 -5.22 2.57 1.43
N CYS A 52 -4.79 3.52 0.62
CA CYS A 52 -4.34 4.84 1.06
C CYS A 52 -4.38 5.85 -0.08
N LYS A 53 -4.35 7.13 0.26
CA LYS A 53 -4.12 8.17 -0.75
C LYS A 53 -2.66 8.14 -1.19
N LEU A 54 -2.40 8.43 -2.46
CA LEU A 54 -1.04 8.53 -3.01
C LEU A 54 -0.14 9.48 -2.19
N GLU A 55 -0.70 10.56 -1.65
CA GLU A 55 0.02 11.52 -0.80
C GLU A 55 0.59 10.90 0.47
N GLN A 56 -0.05 9.86 1.01
CA GLN A 56 0.45 9.13 2.18
C GLN A 56 1.67 8.27 1.85
N LEU A 57 1.95 8.00 0.57
CA LEU A 57 3.10 7.23 0.09
C LEU A 57 4.31 8.09 -0.29
N LYS A 58 4.20 9.44 -0.28
CA LYS A 58 5.31 10.35 -0.62
C LYS A 58 6.57 10.20 0.26
N GLY A 59 6.50 9.51 1.40
CA GLY A 59 7.67 9.18 2.22
C GLY A 59 8.21 7.76 2.02
N ALA A 60 7.50 6.91 1.28
CA ALA A 60 7.85 5.52 1.06
C ALA A 60 8.60 5.29 -0.27
N GLU A 61 8.82 6.33 -1.07
CA GLU A 61 9.52 6.27 -2.37
C GLU A 61 10.93 5.67 -2.28
N ILE A 62 11.56 5.75 -1.11
CA ILE A 62 12.85 5.12 -0.84
C ILE A 62 12.77 3.58 -0.88
N PHE A 63 11.62 3.00 -0.52
CA PHE A 63 11.34 1.56 -0.53
C PHE A 63 10.58 1.15 -1.79
N ILE A 64 9.73 2.02 -2.32
CA ILE A 64 8.86 1.74 -3.45
C ILE A 64 9.65 1.78 -4.76
N LYS A 65 9.44 0.77 -5.60
CA LYS A 65 9.92 0.72 -6.99
C LYS A 65 8.90 1.35 -7.94
N SER A 66 7.61 1.10 -7.73
CA SER A 66 6.53 1.67 -8.55
C SER A 66 5.20 1.62 -7.80
N VAL A 67 4.30 2.57 -8.11
CA VAL A 67 2.91 2.59 -7.66
C VAL A 67 2.02 2.60 -8.89
N GLU A 68 1.04 1.71 -8.94
CA GLU A 68 0.05 1.61 -10.00
C GLU A 68 -1.34 1.72 -9.36
N ASP A 69 -2.30 2.33 -10.07
CA ASP A 69 -3.70 2.25 -9.67
C ASP A 69 -4.19 0.81 -9.83
N MET A 70 -4.83 0.26 -8.79
CA MET A 70 -5.39 -1.07 -8.86
C MET A 70 -6.90 -0.94 -9.07
N PRO A 71 -7.42 -1.34 -10.24
CA PRO A 71 -8.85 -1.26 -10.48
C PRO A 71 -9.59 -2.12 -9.45
N LYS A 72 -10.66 -1.57 -8.86
CA LYS A 72 -11.47 -2.26 -7.85
C LYS A 72 -12.04 -3.61 -8.34
N ALA A 73 -12.07 -3.84 -9.65
CA ALA A 73 -12.60 -5.04 -10.28
C ALA A 73 -11.65 -6.27 -10.21
N THR A 74 -10.38 -6.11 -9.84
CA THR A 74 -9.42 -7.23 -9.70
C THR A 74 -9.46 -7.89 -8.32
N LEU A 75 -10.52 -7.61 -7.55
CA LEU A 75 -10.83 -8.22 -6.25
C LEU A 75 -11.74 -9.44 -6.47
N ASP A 76 -11.18 -10.52 -7.01
CA ASP A 76 -11.77 -11.87 -6.95
C ASP A 76 -10.92 -12.73 -6.00
#